data_AF-A0AAD7X2C9-F1
#
_entry.id   AF-A0AAD7X2C9-F1
#
_cell.length_a   1.000
_cell.length_b   1.000
_cell.length_c   1.000
_cell.angle_alpha   90.00
_cell.angle_beta   90.00
_cell.angle_gamma   90.00
#
_symmetry.space_group_name_H-M   'P 1'
#
loop_
_entity.id
_entity.type
_entity.pdbx_description
1 polymer ?
#
loop_
_entity_poly.entity_id
_entity_poly.type
_entity_poly.pdbx_seq_one_letter_code
_entity_poly.pdbx_strand_id
1 'polypeptide(L)' 'MFAIKAINKRDTVDYEIVESLMCEQRIMEMATNARHPFLVNMFASFQTELHACFVMEYAAGGDLLTHSKGGPFTEPRAV' A
#
# COMPACT_ATOMS: atom_id res chain seq x y z
N MET A 1 -4.92 -14.66 0.35
CA MET A 1 -3.80 -14.14 1.16
C MET A 1 -3.83 -12.62 1.09
N PHE A 2 -3.39 -11.91 2.14
CA PHE A 2 -3.45 -10.45 2.23
C PHE A 2 -2.11 -9.87 2.67
N ALA A 3 -1.85 -8.61 2.31
CA ALA A 3 -0.77 -7.80 2.85
C ALA A 3 -1.35 -6.79 3.85
N ILE A 4 -0.77 -6.68 5.05
CA ILE A 4 -1.23 -5.69 6.04
C ILE A 4 -0.17 -4.60 6.16
N LYS A 5 -0.56 -3.36 5.83
CA LYS A 5 0.24 -2.17 6.18
C LYS A 5 -0.11 -1.78 7.62
N ALA A 6 0.79 -2.05 8.56
CA ALA A 6 0.65 -1.67 9.96
C ALA A 6 1.44 -0.38 10.24
N ILE A 7 0.77 0.64 10.76
CA ILE A 7 1.29 2.00 10.90
C ILE A 7 1.22 2.40 12.37
N ASN A 8 2.35 2.76 12.95
CA ASN A 8 2.45 3.11 14.36
C ASN A 8 1.75 4.45 14.63
N LYS A 9 0.80 4.45 15.56
CA LYS A 9 0.02 5.64 15.91
C LYS A 9 0.85 6.70 16.63
N ARG A 10 1.87 6.31 17.40
CA ARG A 10 2.78 7.26 18.06
C ARG A 10 3.54 8.06 17.02
N ASP A 11 4.23 7.39 16.10
CA ASP A 11 4.97 8.03 15.01
C ASP A 11 4.05 8.93 14.18
N THR A 12 2.82 8.50 13.92
CA THR A 12 1.83 9.29 13.17
C THR A 12 1.51 10.62 13.87
N VAL A 13 1.38 10.61 15.20
CA VAL A 13 1.12 11.81 16.01
C VAL A 13 2.40 12.64 16.15
N ASP A 14 3.53 12.01 16.45
CA ASP A 14 4.83 12.68 16.68
C ASP A 14 5.32 13.42 15.43
N TYR A 15 5.02 12.90 14.23
CA TYR A 15 5.32 13.55 12.96
C TYR A 15 4.16 14.39 12.39
N GLU A 16 3.06 14.55 13.12
CA GLU A 16 1.88 15.32 12.70
C GLU A 16 1.26 14.86 11.35
N ILE A 17 1.40 13.58 11.00
CA ILE A 17 0.96 13.01 9.72
C ILE A 17 -0.42 12.32 9.79
N VAL A 18 -1.20 12.57 10.83
CA VAL A 18 -2.53 11.95 11.02
C VAL A 18 -3.47 12.25 9.85
N GLU A 19 -3.51 13.50 9.38
CA GLU A 19 -4.35 13.87 8.23
C GLU A 19 -3.91 13.18 6.94
N SER A 20 -2.59 13.06 6.74
CA SER A 20 -2.02 12.34 5.60
C SER A 20 -2.41 10.86 5.62
N LEU A 21 -2.36 10.22 6.79
CA LEU A 21 -2.80 8.83 6.97
C LEU A 21 -4.29 8.65 6.64
N MET A 22 -5.15 9.56 7.11
CA MET A 22 -6.59 9.53 6.81
C MET A 22 -6.86 9.81 5.33
N CYS A 23 -6.05 10.66 4.69
CA CYS A 23 -6.11 10.92 3.26
C CYS A 23 -5.75 9.66 2.45
N GLU A 24 -4.68 8.97 2.82
CA GLU A 24 -4.27 7.70 2.21
C GLU A 24 -5.41 6.68 2.26
N GLN A 25 -6.04 6.50 3.42
CA GLN A 25 -7.18 5.59 3.55
C GLN A 25 -8.30 5.91 2.55
N ARG A 26 -8.72 7.18 2.44
CA ARG A 26 -9.79 7.59 1.51
C ARG A 26 -9.42 7.37 0.06
N ILE A 27 -8.17 7.66 -0.33
CA ILE A 27 -7.67 7.41 -1.69
C ILE A 27 -7.72 5.92 -2.01
N MET A 28 -7.29 5.07 -1.07
CA MET A 28 -7.33 3.61 -1.24
C MET A 28 -8.76 3.08 -1.34
N GLU A 29 -9.71 3.62 -0.59
CA GLU A 29 -11.14 3.29 -0.72
C GLU A 29 -11.69 3.67 -2.11
N MET A 30 -11.34 4.85 -2.61
CA MET A 30 -11.72 5.29 -3.97
C MET A 30 -11.11 4.40 -5.05
N ALA A 31 -9.81 4.09 -4.95
CA ALA A 31 -9.13 3.19 -5.89
C ALA A 31 -9.76 1.79 -5.89
N THR A 32 -10.11 1.27 -4.70
CA THR A 32 -10.79 -0.01 -4.53
C THR A 32 -12.15 -0.04 -5.21
N ASN A 33 -12.92 1.05 -5.11
CA ASN A 33 -14.22 1.16 -5.77
C ASN A 33 -14.11 1.13 -7.31
N ALA A 34 -13.02 1.69 -7.86
CA ALA A 34 -12.75 1.63 -9.30
C ALA A 34 -12.33 0.22 -9.78
N ARG A 35 -11.84 -0.65 -8.88
CA ARG A 35 -11.40 -2.03 -9.17
C ARG A 35 -10.45 -2.12 -10.38
N HIS A 36 -9.50 -1.19 -10.47
CA HIS A 36 -8.58 -1.15 -11.59
C HIS A 36 -7.54 -2.29 -11.49
N PRO A 37 -7.27 -3.07 -12.56
CA PRO A 37 -6.44 -4.27 -12.48
C PRO A 37 -4.96 -4.00 -12.18
N PHE A 38 -4.51 -2.75 -12.26
CA PHE A 38 -3.13 -2.34 -11.99
C PHE A 38 -2.97 -1.54 -10.68
N LEU A 39 -4.03 -1.44 -9.87
CA LEU A 39 -3.96 -0.84 -8.54
C LEU A 39 -4.21 -1.93 -7.49
N VAL A 40 -3.39 -1.94 -6.44
CA VAL A 40 -3.58 -2.82 -5.29
C VAL A 40 -4.79 -2.31 -4.51
N ASN A 41 -5.82 -3.13 -4.39
CA ASN A 41 -7.04 -2.76 -3.70
C ASN A 41 -6.91 -2.96 -2.17
N MET A 42 -7.68 -2.18 -1.41
CA MET A 42 -7.81 -2.31 0.03
C MET A 42 -9.12 -3.03 0.36
N PHE A 43 -9.02 -4.13 1.11
CA PHE A 43 -10.18 -4.91 1.53
C PHE A 43 -10.86 -4.33 2.77
N ALA A 44 -10.08 -3.86 3.74
CA ALA A 44 -10.59 -3.32 5.01
C ALA A 44 -9.53 -2.45 5.70
N SER A 45 -9.97 -1.65 6.67
CA SER A 45 -9.11 -0.91 7.59
C SER A 45 -9.57 -1.15 9.04
N PHE A 46 -8.63 -1.32 9.95
CA PHE A 46 -8.91 -1.45 11.38
C PHE A 46 -7.79 -0.81 12.21
N GLN A 47 -7.97 -0.71 13.52
CA GLN A 47 -6.92 -0.25 14.42
C GLN A 47 -6.84 -1.13 15.67
N THR A 48 -5.65 -1.18 16.23
CA THR A 48 -5.35 -1.75 17.55
C THR A 48 -5.03 -0.61 18.52
N GLU A 49 -4.59 -0.91 19.73
CA GLU A 49 -4.10 0.13 20.65
C GLU A 49 -2.92 0.92 20.07
N LEU A 50 -2.01 0.25 19.36
CA LEU A 50 -0.74 0.84 18.92
C LEU A 50 -0.68 1.16 17.43
N HIS A 51 -1.48 0.50 16.59
CA HIS A 51 -1.37 0.62 15.12
C HIS A 51 -2.71 0.94 14.46
N ALA A 52 -2.65 1.70 13.37
CA ALA A 52 -3.64 1.69 12.30
C ALA A 52 -3.22 0.65 11.24
N CYS A 53 -4.16 -0.11 10.70
CA CYS A 53 -3.90 -1.24 9.82
C CYS A 53 -4.76 -1.16 8.55
N PHE A 54 -4.13 -1.27 7.39
CA PHE A 54 -4.82 -1.42 6.10
C PHE A 54 -4.61 -2.84 5.57
N VAL A 55 -5.71 -3.55 5.33
CA VAL A 55 -5.72 -4.90 4.74
C VAL A 55 -5.80 -4.74 3.23
N MET A 56 -4.77 -5.17 2.53
CA MET A 56 -4.58 -4.95 1.10
C MET A 56 -4.44 -6.26 0.34
N GLU A 57 -4.70 -6.23 -0.97
CA GLU A 57 -4.38 -7.34 -1.85
C GLU A 57 -2.89 -7.70 -1.77
N TYR A 58 -2.60 -9.00 -1.73
CA TYR A 58 -1.23 -9.49 -1.74
C TYR A 58 -0.74 -9.73 -3.16
N ALA A 59 0.24 -8.95 -3.59
CA ALA A 59 0.94 -9.14 -4.86
C ALA A 59 2.15 -10.06 -4.69
N ALA A 60 1.97 -11.36 -4.98
CA ALA A 60 3.01 -12.38 -4.80
C ALA A 60 4.26 -12.21 -5.68
N GLY A 61 4.18 -11.39 -6.73
CA GLY A 61 5.26 -11.18 -7.69
C GLY A 61 6.45 -10.36 -7.16
N GLY A 62 6.31 -9.69 -6.00
CA GLY A 62 7.32 -8.78 -5.48
C GLY A 62 7.34 -7.42 -6.20
N ASP A 63 8.29 -6.56 -5.83
CA ASP A 63 8.46 -5.24 -6.43
C ASP A 63 9.41 -5.24 -7.64
N LEU A 64 9.23 -4.27 -8.53
CA LEU A 64 10.05 -4.13 -9.74
C LEU A 64 11.53 -3.86 -9.42
N LEU A 65 11.84 -3.23 -8.28
CA LEU A 65 13.21 -2.95 -7.87
C LEU A 65 14.00 -4.25 -7.64
N THR A 66 13.38 -5.26 -7.05
CA THR A 66 13.97 -6.57 -6.85
C THR A 66 14.25 -7.27 -8.18
N HIS A 67 13.35 -7.11 -9.16
CA HIS A 67 13.50 -7.69 -10.51
C HIS A 67 14.54 -6.99 -11.38
N SER A 68 14.96 -5.77 -11.06
CA SER A 68 15.97 -4.99 -11.80
C SER A 68 17.37 -4.99 -11.15
N LYS A 69 17.59 -5.75 -10.07
CA LYS A 69 18.91 -5.88 -9.43
C LYS A 69 20.01 -6.39 -10.37
N GLY A 70 19.65 -7.11 -11.42
CA GLY A 70 20.57 -7.60 -12.45
C GLY A 70 20.89 -6.60 -13.57
N GLY A 71 20.35 -5.38 -13.50
CA GLY A 71 20.47 -4.36 -14.54
C GLY A 71 19.11 -3.86 -15.03
N PRO A 72 19.11 -2.87 -15.96
CA PRO A 72 17.88 -2.32 -16.50
C PRO A 72 17.04 -3.39 -17.21
N PHE A 73 15.72 -3.19 -17.22
CA PHE A 73 14.83 -4.02 -18.01
C PHE A 73 15.13 -3.85 -19.50
N THR A 74 14.98 -4.93 -20.27
CA THR A 74 14.98 -4.86 -21.73
C THR A 74 13.80 -4.02 -22.21
N GLU A 75 13.93 -3.35 -23.35
CA GLU A 75 12.87 -2.48 -23.90
C GLU A 75 11.47 -3.13 -23.88
N PRO A 76 11.26 -4.39 -24.34
CA PRO A 76 9.93 -5.02 -24.31
C PRO A 76 9.31 -5.24 -22.92
N ARG A 77 10.10 -5.11 -21.84
CA ARG A 77 9.65 -5.21 -20.45
C ARG A 77 9.43 -3.85 -19.80
N ALA A 78 9.88 -2.77 -20.45
CA ALA A 78 9.81 -1.41 -19.94
C ALA A 78 8.70 -0.58 -20.60
N VAL A 79 8.27 -0.96 -21.82
CA VAL A 79 7.19 -0.30 -22.57
C VAL A 79 5.88 -1.07 -22.53
#